data_AF-A0A1J5MPR7-F1
#
_entry.id   AF-A0A1J5MPR7-F1
#
_cell.length_a   1.000
_cell.length_b   1.000
_cell.length_c   1.000
_cell.angle_alpha   90.00
_cell.angle_beta   90.00
_cell.angle_gamma   90.00
#
_symmetry.space_group_name_H-M   'P 1'
#
loop_
_entity.id
_entity.type
_entity.pdbx_description
1 polymer ?
#
loop_
_entity_poly.entity_id
_entity_poly.type
_entity_poly.pdbx_seq_one_letter_code
_entity_poly.pdbx_strand_id
1 'polypeptide(L)'
;MWIGGLCSYLSNDKQSLLKNKLSPVIGWGVLIGTIFFSSILFSQFYAPVTSVIFSIGALLFNWILITLLAGHWPQKPVNVSAVGLVFVILFAQFGGA
;
A
#
# COMPACT_ATOMS: atom_id res chain seq x y z
N MET A 1 4.43 -1.29 2.69
CA MET A 1 3.25 -0.41 2.56
C MET A 1 2.24 -0.84 1.52
N TRP A 2 2.65 -1.31 0.32
CA TRP A 2 1.73 -1.79 -0.72
C TRP A 2 0.65 -2.74 -0.19
N ILE A 3 1.04 -3.76 0.56
CA ILE A 3 0.14 -4.76 1.14
C ILE A 3 -0.90 -4.10 2.07
N GLY A 4 -0.48 -3.19 2.95
CA GLY A 4 -1.41 -2.46 3.83
C GLY A 4 -2.38 -1.56 3.09
N GLY A 5 -1.89 -0.82 2.08
CA GLY A 5 -2.74 -0.01 1.20
C GLY A 5 -3.75 -0.86 0.44
N LEU A 6 -3.32 -2.00 -0.09
CA LEU A 6 -4.18 -2.92 -0.83
C LEU A 6 -5.23 -3.55 0.09
N CYS A 7 -4.84 -4.04 1.27
CA CYS A 7 -5.78 -4.58 2.25
C CYS A 7 -6.81 -3.54 2.70
N SER A 8 -6.40 -2.29 2.93
CA SER A 8 -7.30 -1.18 3.24
C SER A 8 -8.29 -0.89 2.10
N TYR A 9 -7.81 -0.87 0.86
CA TYR A 9 -8.65 -0.72 -0.33
C TYR A 9 -9.67 -1.86 -0.45
N LEU A 10 -9.24 -3.12 -0.27
CA LEU A 10 -10.10 -4.30 -0.36
C LEU A 10 -11.17 -4.38 0.74
N SER A 11 -10.98 -3.67 1.85
CA SER A 11 -11.99 -3.53 2.91
C SER A 11 -12.98 -2.39 2.68
N ASN A 12 -12.78 -1.54 1.67
CA ASN A 12 -13.65 -0.41 1.37
C ASN A 12 -14.90 -0.86 0.60
N ASP A 13 -16.03 -0.19 0.80
CA ASP A 13 -17.30 -0.53 0.12
C ASP A 13 -17.27 -0.18 -1.38
N LYS A 14 -16.37 0.73 -1.80
CA LYS A 14 -16.20 1.13 -3.22
C LYS A 14 -15.18 0.28 -4.00
N GLN A 15 -14.70 -0.82 -3.43
CA GLN A 15 -13.66 -1.62 -4.06
C GLN A 15 -14.21 -2.45 -5.24
N SER A 16 -13.47 -2.47 -6.35
CA SER A 16 -13.87 -3.14 -7.61
C SER A 16 -13.16 -4.48 -7.85
N LEU A 17 -12.32 -4.95 -6.92
CA LEU A 17 -11.36 -6.03 -7.13
C LEU A 17 -11.83 -7.39 -6.62
N LEU A 18 -12.54 -7.42 -5.50
CA LEU A 18 -13.10 -8.64 -4.92
C LEU A 18 -14.63 -8.61 -5.01
N LYS A 19 -15.23 -9.79 -5.21
CA LYS A 19 -16.68 -9.96 -5.18
C LYS A 19 -17.26 -9.71 -3.78
N ASN A 20 -16.52 -10.12 -2.75
CA ASN A 20 -16.85 -9.89 -1.35
C ASN A 20 -15.76 -9.02 -0.72
N LYS A 21 -16.16 -8.01 0.06
CA LYS A 21 -15.23 -7.14 0.77
C LYS A 21 -14.43 -7.89 1.82
N LEU A 22 -13.18 -7.48 2.00
CA LEU A 22 -12.36 -7.94 3.12
C LEU A 22 -12.94 -7.39 4.44
N SER A 23 -12.80 -8.12 5.54
CA SER A 23 -13.18 -7.61 6.86
C SER A 23 -12.43 -6.29 7.15
N PRO A 24 -13.14 -5.20 7.51
CA PRO A 24 -12.52 -3.92 7.84
C PRO A 24 -11.47 -4.03 8.93
N VAL A 25 -11.72 -4.87 9.94
CA VAL A 25 -10.80 -5.09 11.06
C VAL A 25 -9.43 -5.57 10.56
N ILE A 26 -9.43 -6.49 9.59
CA ILE A 26 -8.21 -7.04 9.01
C ILE A 26 -7.54 -5.99 8.13
N GLY A 27 -8.31 -5.31 7.27
CA GLY A 27 -7.78 -4.28 6.37
C GLY A 27 -7.06 -3.15 7.10
N TRP A 28 -7.72 -2.59 8.11
CA TRP A 28 -7.16 -1.52 8.94
C TRP A 28 -6.03 -2.00 9.86
N GLY A 29 -6.12 -3.22 10.40
CA GLY A 29 -5.05 -3.81 11.21
C GLY A 29 -3.75 -3.98 10.43
N VAL A 30 -3.83 -4.53 9.21
CA VAL A 30 -2.67 -4.69 8.33
C VAL A 30 -2.12 -3.32 7.88
N LEU A 31 -2.99 -2.33 7.64
CA LEU A 31 -2.57 -0.98 7.31
C LEU A 31 -1.74 -0.36 8.45
N ILE A 32 -2.26 -0.36 9.67
CA ILE A 32 -1.56 0.21 10.84
C ILE A 32 -0.23 -0.50 11.07
N GLY A 33 -0.23 -1.84 11.04
CA GLY A 33 0.99 -2.63 11.22
C GLY A 33 2.05 -2.33 10.16
N THR A 34 1.65 -2.21 8.89
CA THR A 34 2.61 -1.89 7.82
C THR A 34 3.11 -0.46 7.85
N ILE A 35 2.30 0.53 8.26
CA ILE A 35 2.76 1.91 8.46
C ILE A 35 3.76 1.98 9.61
N PHE A 36 3.42 1.39 10.76
CA PHE A 36 4.28 1.37 11.94
C PHE A 36 5.63 0.71 11.63
N PHE A 37 5.60 -0.46 10.99
CA PHE A 37 6.81 -1.16 10.57
C PHE A 37 7.63 -0.33 9.58
N SER A 38 6.99 0.35 8.63
CA SER A 38 7.71 1.19 7.66
C SER A 38 8.34 2.43 8.31
N SER A 39 7.66 3.07 9.26
CA SER A 39 8.20 4.19 10.02
C SER A 39 9.42 3.79 10.84
N ILE A 40 9.44 2.58 11.42
CA ILE A 40 10.61 2.02 12.12
C ILE A 40 11.78 1.76 11.17
N LEU A 41 11.51 1.27 9.96
CA LEU A 41 12.58 1.05 8.98
C LEU A 41 13.18 2.38 8.50
N PHE A 42 12.35 3.40 8.26
CA PHE A 42 12.84 4.72 7.85
C PHE A 42 13.58 5.48 8.94
N SER A 43 13.28 5.23 10.22
CA SER A 43 13.97 5.89 11.33
C SER A 43 15.44 5.51 11.47
N GLN A 44 15.89 4.47 10.76
CA GLN A 44 17.31 4.14 10.61
C GLN A 44 18.07 5.16 9.74
N PHE A 45 17.36 5.87 8.86
CA PHE A 45 17.95 6.76 7.86
C PHE A 45 17.58 8.23 8.08
N TYR A 46 16.41 8.50 8.68
CA TYR A 46 15.88 9.85 8.85
C TYR A 46 15.45 10.11 10.29
N ALA A 47 15.34 11.40 10.66
CA ALA A 47 14.75 11.77 11.93
C ALA A 47 13.31 11.23 12.06
N PRO A 48 12.79 11.03 13.30
CA PRO A 48 11.49 10.38 13.51
C PRO A 48 10.34 11.06 12.77
N VAL A 49 10.30 12.40 12.79
CA VAL A 49 9.25 13.19 12.12
C VAL A 49 9.31 12.98 10.61
N THR A 50 10.51 13.05 10.01
CA THR A 50 10.70 12.84 8.58
C THR A 50 10.33 11.42 8.16
N SER A 51 10.66 10.42 8.97
CA SER A 51 10.34 9.01 8.72
C SER A 51 8.84 8.75 8.64
N VAL A 52 8.06 9.40 9.52
CA VAL A 52 6.61 9.34 9.49
C VAL A 52 6.06 10.03 8.23
N ILE A 53 6.57 11.21 7.88
CA ILE A 53 6.15 11.94 6.67
C ILE A 53 6.42 11.10 5.42
N PHE A 54 7.60 10.51 5.28
CA PHE A 54 7.94 9.61 4.17
C PHE A 54 7.02 8.39 4.12
N SER A 55 6.71 7.79 5.26
CA SER A 55 5.80 6.65 5.33
C SER A 55 4.39 7.01 4.87
N ILE A 56 3.88 8.17 5.29
CA ILE A 56 2.57 8.66 4.84
C ILE A 56 2.58 8.97 3.34
N GLY A 57 3.63 9.63 2.84
CA GLY A 57 3.77 9.95 1.42
C GLY A 57 3.79 8.70 0.54
N ALA A 58 4.59 7.71 0.93
CA ALA A 58 4.65 6.43 0.24
C ALA A 58 3.32 5.66 0.32
N LEU A 59 2.58 5.75 1.43
CA LEU A 59 1.24 5.16 1.53
C LEU A 59 0.27 5.82 0.54
N LEU A 60 0.21 7.15 0.49
CA LEU A 60 -0.67 7.89 -0.41
C LEU A 60 -0.37 7.59 -1.88
N PHE A 61 0.92 7.54 -2.23
CA PHE A 61 1.35 7.17 -3.57
C PHE A 61 0.89 5.76 -3.95
N ASN A 62 1.10 4.78 -3.07
CA ASN A 62 0.61 3.41 -3.28
C ASN A 62 -0.92 3.36 -3.42
N TRP A 63 -1.65 4.18 -2.67
CA TRP A 63 -3.11 4.26 -2.76
C TRP A 63 -3.57 4.75 -4.13
N ILE A 64 -2.95 5.80 -4.67
CA ILE A 64 -3.26 6.33 -6.01
C ILE A 64 -3.04 5.23 -7.07
N LEU A 65 -1.90 4.53 -6.99
CA LEU A 65 -1.59 3.40 -7.87
C LEU A 65 -2.63 2.28 -7.77
N ILE A 66 -3.01 1.86 -6.55
CA ILE A 66 -4.02 0.83 -6.35
C ILE A 66 -5.36 1.24 -6.97
N THR A 67 -5.76 2.49 -6.78
CA THR A 67 -7.02 3.02 -7.34
C THR A 67 -6.99 3.03 -8.86
N LEU A 68 -5.89 3.46 -9.47
CA LEU A 68 -5.71 3.47 -10.92
C LEU A 68 -5.74 2.05 -11.51
N LEU A 69 -5.00 1.12 -10.91
CA LEU A 69 -4.94 -0.27 -11.34
C LEU A 69 -6.29 -0.98 -11.15
N ALA A 70 -6.99 -0.71 -10.05
CA ALA A 70 -8.32 -1.24 -9.79
C ALA A 70 -9.38 -0.71 -10.77
N GLY A 71 -9.21 0.51 -11.27
CA GLY A 71 -10.04 1.08 -12.33
C GLY A 71 -9.80 0.42 -13.69
N HIS A 72 -8.55 0.09 -14.02
CA HIS A 72 -8.19 -0.55 -15.30
C HIS A 72 -8.46 -2.06 -15.32
N TRP A 73 -8.36 -2.74 -14.18
CA TRP A 73 -8.52 -4.19 -14.07
C TRP A 73 -9.53 -4.58 -12.98
N PRO A 74 -10.84 -4.29 -13.19
CA PRO A 74 -11.88 -4.72 -12.27
C PRO A 74 -11.88 -6.25 -12.14
N GLN A 75 -12.13 -6.74 -10.93
CA GLN A 75 -12.21 -8.16 -10.57
C GLN A 75 -10.94 -9.00 -10.81
N LYS A 76 -9.78 -8.37 -11.05
CA LYS A 76 -8.49 -9.06 -11.24
C LYS A 76 -7.49 -8.68 -10.12
N PRO A 77 -7.73 -9.09 -8.87
CA PRO A 77 -6.91 -8.70 -7.72
C PRO A 77 -5.47 -9.20 -7.84
N VAL A 78 -5.25 -10.36 -8.48
CA VAL A 78 -3.92 -10.94 -8.70
C VAL A 78 -3.09 -10.03 -9.61
N ASN A 79 -3.66 -9.50 -10.69
CA ASN A 79 -2.94 -8.63 -11.63
C ASN A 79 -2.54 -7.31 -10.96
N VAL A 80 -3.46 -6.70 -10.21
CA VAL A 80 -3.17 -5.47 -9.45
C VAL A 80 -2.08 -5.71 -8.41
N SER A 81 -2.14 -6.85 -7.71
CA SER A 81 -1.14 -7.22 -6.72
C SER A 81 0.24 -7.44 -7.34
N ALA A 82 0.31 -8.19 -8.44
CA ALA A 82 1.56 -8.51 -9.12
C ALA A 82 2.21 -7.26 -9.72
N VAL A 83 1.45 -6.44 -10.45
CA VAL A 83 1.97 -5.21 -11.06
C VAL A 83 2.40 -4.21 -10.00
N GLY A 84 1.62 -4.08 -8.93
CA GLY A 84 1.98 -3.26 -7.79
C GLY A 84 3.27 -3.69 -7.10
N LEU A 85 3.45 -4.99 -6.87
CA LEU A 85 4.69 -5.53 -6.29
C LEU A 85 5.89 -5.26 -7.19
N VAL A 86 5.77 -5.47 -8.50
CA VAL A 86 6.85 -5.15 -9.47
C VAL A 86 7.18 -3.67 -9.39
N PHE A 87 6.17 -2.79 -9.38
CA PHE A 87 6.38 -1.35 -9.30
C PHE A 87 7.09 -0.94 -8.01
N VAL A 88 6.69 -1.50 -6.87
CA VAL A 88 7.27 -1.20 -5.55
C VAL A 88 8.72 -1.68 -5.47
N ILE A 89 9.04 -2.84 -6.05
CA ILE A 89 10.42 -3.35 -6.10
C ILE A 89 11.29 -2.42 -6.96
N LEU A 90 10.81 -2.01 -8.13
CA LEU A 90 11.53 -1.08 -9.00
C LEU A 90 11.73 0.28 -8.30
N PHE A 91 10.68 0.81 -7.66
CA PHE A 91 10.76 2.06 -6.92
C PHE A 91 11.74 1.99 -5.74
N ALA A 92 11.79 0.86 -5.04
CA ALA A 92 12.75 0.66 -3.96
C ALA A 92 14.20 0.71 -4.44
N GLN A 93 14.50 0.31 -5.69
CA GLN A 93 15.84 0.43 -6.25
C GLN A 93 16.23 1.89 -6.51
N PHE A 94 15.29 2.76 -6.87
CA PHE A 94 15.57 4.19 -7.06
C PHE A 94 15.82 4.95 -5.74
N GLY A 95 15.33 4.43 -4.62
CA GLY A 95 15.57 5.01 -3.29
C GLY A 95 16.87 4.57 -2.61
N GLY A 96 17.58 3.59 -3.17
CA GLY A 96 18.80 3.00 -2.59
C GLY A 96 20.09 3.32 -3.36
N ALA A 97 20.06 4.30 -4.26
CA ALA A 97 21.22 4.78 -5.03
C ALA A 97 21.79 6.07 -4.46
#